data_AF-A0A3N1Q3D1-F1
#
_entry.id   AF-A0A3N1Q3D1-F1
#
_cell.length_a   1.000
_cell.length_b   1.000
_cell.length_c   1.000
_cell.angle_alpha   90.00
_cell.angle_beta   90.00
_cell.angle_gamma   90.00
#
_symmetry.space_group_name_H-M   'P 1'
#
loop_
_entity.id
_entity.type
_entity.pdbx_description
1 polymer ?
#
loop_
_entity_poly.entity_id
_entity_poly.type
_entity_poly.pdbx_seq_one_letter_code
_entity_poly.pdbx_strand_id
1 'polypeptide(L)'
;MLAALSSGWSIRRPEAADAFRAGIDQGAGYDGTATAHGRDCVMPADTTAGEAAPFLLWLRDTYLPAPDLVRFSSEPAVERGIETDWRLPADGDRARVTDELRHHLSVVEGA
;
A
#
# COMPACT_ATOMS: atom_id res chain seq x y z
N MET A 1 -22.45 -15.84 -10.70
CA MET A 1 -21.94 -16.71 -9.63
C MET A 1 -20.52 -16.27 -9.32
N LEU A 2 -20.34 -15.31 -8.41
CA LEU A 2 -19.04 -14.80 -8.00
C LEU A 2 -18.68 -15.47 -6.67
N ALA A 3 -17.60 -16.24 -6.66
CA ALA A 3 -17.08 -16.87 -5.47
C ALA A 3 -16.41 -15.80 -4.60
N ALA A 4 -16.99 -15.53 -3.43
CA ALA A 4 -16.31 -14.84 -2.35
C ALA A 4 -15.30 -15.81 -1.71
N LEU A 5 -14.01 -15.54 -1.84
CA LEU A 5 -12.99 -16.24 -1.07
C LEU A 5 -12.88 -15.57 0.30
N SER A 6 -13.70 -16.06 1.22
CA SER A 6 -13.47 -15.90 2.66
C SER A 6 -12.25 -16.74 3.02
N SER A 7 -11.14 -16.10 3.34
CA SER A 7 -10.03 -16.75 4.05
C SER A 7 -9.46 -15.75 5.03
N GLY A 8 -9.77 -15.97 6.31
CA GLY A 8 -9.16 -15.24 7.42
C GLY A 8 -7.70 -15.65 7.59
N TRP A 9 -6.86 -14.69 7.95
CA TRP A 9 -5.45 -14.91 8.25
C TRP A 9 -5.04 -14.16 9.51
N SER A 10 -4.39 -14.88 10.41
CA SER A 10 -3.70 -14.35 11.60
C SER A 10 -2.21 -14.36 11.29
N ILE A 11 -1.65 -13.21 10.95
CA ILE A 11 -0.20 -12.99 10.94
C ILE A 11 0.13 -12.26 12.25
N ARG A 12 1.16 -12.75 12.93
CA ARG A 12 1.67 -12.32 14.24
C ARG A 12 1.37 -10.83 14.51
N ARG A 13 0.45 -10.51 15.44
CA ARG A 13 0.14 -9.11 15.81
C ARG A 13 1.45 -8.40 16.14
N PRO A 14 1.83 -7.33 15.43
CA PRO A 14 2.75 -6.36 16.00
C PRO A 14 2.09 -5.80 17.25
N GLU A 15 2.83 -5.64 18.34
CA GLU A 15 2.28 -5.24 19.63
C GLU A 15 1.55 -3.87 19.64
N ALA A 16 1.66 -3.08 18.57
CA ALA A 16 0.87 -1.86 18.34
C ALA A 16 0.62 -1.64 16.84
N ALA A 17 -0.48 -2.20 16.32
CA ALA A 17 -1.03 -1.79 15.02
C ALA A 17 -2.41 -1.16 15.24
N ASP A 18 -2.56 0.11 14.89
CA ASP A 18 -3.82 0.84 14.99
C ASP A 18 -4.62 0.68 13.69
N ALA A 19 -5.90 0.36 13.81
CA ALA A 19 -6.81 0.33 12.66
C ALA A 19 -7.19 1.75 12.26
N PHE A 20 -7.14 2.08 10.98
CA PHE A 20 -7.57 3.37 10.47
C PHE A 20 -8.58 3.21 9.33
N ARG A 21 -9.35 4.28 9.12
CA ARG A 21 -10.23 4.46 7.97
C ARG A 21 -9.91 5.81 7.33
N ALA A 22 -9.59 5.82 6.05
CA ALA A 22 -9.32 7.04 5.28
C ALA A 22 -10.34 7.19 4.16
N GLY A 23 -10.88 8.40 4.00
CA GLY A 23 -11.75 8.75 2.87
C GLY A 23 -11.05 9.76 1.97
N ILE A 24 -11.20 9.63 0.66
CA ILE A 24 -10.81 10.66 -0.31
C ILE A 24 -12.06 11.34 -0.88
N ASP A 25 -11.92 12.58 -1.37
CA ASP A 25 -13.02 13.43 -1.86
C ASP A 25 -13.89 12.82 -2.97
N GLN A 26 -13.46 11.70 -3.57
CA GLN A 26 -14.23 10.95 -4.57
C GLN A 26 -15.09 9.82 -4.00
N GLY A 27 -15.28 9.75 -2.67
CA GLY A 27 -16.13 8.76 -2.01
C GLY A 27 -15.54 7.36 -1.90
N ALA A 28 -14.27 7.18 -2.29
CA ALA A 28 -13.53 5.94 -2.01
C ALA A 28 -13.07 5.94 -0.54
N GLY A 29 -13.37 4.85 0.16
CA GLY A 29 -12.96 4.60 1.53
C GLY A 29 -11.93 3.47 1.57
N TYR A 30 -10.90 3.64 2.40
CA TYR A 30 -9.85 2.67 2.63
C TYR A 30 -9.88 2.26 4.10
N ASP A 31 -9.84 0.96 4.35
CA ASP A 31 -9.64 0.38 5.67
C ASP A 31 -8.25 -0.28 5.71
N GLY A 32 -7.52 -0.12 6.82
CA GLY A 32 -6.17 -0.65 6.95
C GLY A 32 -5.62 -0.62 8.37
N THR A 33 -4.40 -1.15 8.53
CA THR A 33 -3.63 -1.10 9.78
C THR A 33 -2.38 -0.25 9.61
N ALA A 34 -2.02 0.49 10.66
CA ALA A 34 -0.79 1.25 10.74
C ALA A 34 0.07 0.75 11.89
N THR A 35 1.37 0.53 11.65
CA THR A 35 2.31 0.05 12.68
C THR A 35 3.41 1.07 12.87
N ALA A 36 3.76 1.39 14.11
CA ALA A 36 4.78 2.38 14.44
C ALA A 36 6.00 1.71 15.11
N HIS A 37 6.94 1.19 14.31
CA HIS A 37 8.30 0.95 14.78
C HIS A 37 9.31 1.27 13.68
N GLY A 38 9.98 2.42 13.80
CA GLY A 38 11.05 2.88 12.90
C GLY A 38 10.58 3.49 11.58
N ARG A 39 9.38 3.15 11.11
CA ARG A 39 8.63 3.83 10.04
C ARG A 39 7.13 3.71 10.33
N ASP A 40 6.39 4.77 10.08
CA ASP A 40 4.93 4.72 10.06
C ASP A 40 4.51 4.08 8.73
N CYS A 41 4.00 2.85 8.80
CA CYS A 41 3.54 2.10 7.63
C CYS A 41 2.02 2.16 7.54
N VAL A 42 1.49 2.21 6.31
CA VAL A 42 0.06 2.09 6.03
C VAL A 42 -0.15 0.95 5.04
N MET A 43 -1.07 0.03 5.35
CA MET A 43 -1.40 -1.10 4.49
C MET A 43 -2.87 -1.03 4.04
N PRO A 44 -3.14 -0.57 2.80
CA PRO A 44 -4.45 -0.73 2.18
C PRO A 44 -4.72 -2.21 1.93
N ALA A 45 -5.83 -2.74 2.46
CA ALA A 45 -6.27 -4.11 2.20
C ALA A 45 -7.07 -4.21 0.89
N ASP A 46 -7.04 -5.38 0.24
CA ASP A 46 -7.86 -5.71 -0.93
C ASP A 46 -7.84 -4.66 -2.05
N THR A 47 -6.69 -4.02 -2.26
CA THR A 47 -6.54 -2.86 -3.16
C THR A 47 -5.74 -3.24 -4.40
N THR A 48 -6.25 -2.91 -5.60
CA THR A 48 -5.48 -3.04 -6.84
C THR A 48 -4.46 -1.89 -7.00
N ALA A 49 -3.45 -2.06 -7.87
CA ALA A 49 -2.48 -0.99 -8.17
C ALA A 49 -3.16 0.33 -8.61
N GLY A 50 -4.27 0.24 -9.36
CA GLY A 50 -5.02 1.42 -9.80
C GLY A 50 -5.78 2.12 -8.68
N GLU A 51 -6.20 1.39 -7.65
CA GLU A 51 -6.89 1.93 -6.47
C GLU A 51 -5.91 2.44 -5.41
N ALA A 52 -4.73 1.83 -5.33
CA ALA A 52 -3.65 2.25 -4.42
C ALA A 52 -2.96 3.53 -4.89
N ALA A 53 -2.81 3.74 -6.21
CA ALA A 53 -2.16 4.93 -6.75
C ALA A 53 -2.77 6.27 -6.28
N PRO A 54 -4.09 6.53 -6.37
CA PRO A 54 -4.67 7.78 -5.86
C PRO A 54 -4.53 7.93 -4.35
N PHE A 55 -4.58 6.83 -3.59
CA PHE A 55 -4.36 6.86 -2.14
C PHE A 55 -2.94 7.28 -1.78
N LEU A 56 -1.92 6.67 -2.41
CA LEU A 56 -0.52 7.00 -2.17
C LEU A 56 -0.18 8.43 -2.56
N LEU A 57 -0.76 8.93 -3.66
CA LEU A 57 -0.63 10.34 -4.05
C LEU A 57 -1.25 11.26 -3.02
N TRP A 58 -2.48 10.98 -2.57
CA TRP A 58 -3.14 11.77 -1.54
C TRP A 58 -2.35 11.77 -0.22
N LEU A 59 -1.86 10.61 0.23
CA LEU A 59 -1.06 10.47 1.44
C LEU A 59 0.22 11.31 1.35
N ARG A 60 0.93 11.17 0.23
CA ARG A 60 2.16 11.91 -0.07
C ARG A 60 1.92 13.42 -0.06
N ASP A 61 0.93 13.89 -0.80
CA ASP A 61 0.72 15.31 -1.05
C ASP A 61 0.04 16.02 0.15
N THR A 62 -0.71 15.29 0.96
CA THR A 62 -1.48 15.88 2.07
C THR A 62 -0.73 15.86 3.40
N TYR A 63 0.04 14.80 3.69
CA TYR A 63 0.56 14.57 5.04
C TYR A 63 2.08 14.52 5.13
N LEU A 64 2.81 14.41 4.01
CA LEU A 64 4.25 14.19 4.06
C LEU A 64 5.04 15.43 3.65
N PRO A 65 5.88 16.00 4.55
CA PRO A 65 6.71 17.16 4.23
C PRO A 65 7.87 16.83 3.28
N ALA A 66 8.23 15.54 3.15
CA ALA A 66 9.28 15.03 2.28
C ALA A 66 8.71 13.89 1.40
N PRO A 67 8.04 14.23 0.29
CA PRO A 67 7.26 13.29 -0.52
C PRO A 67 8.11 12.22 -1.23
N ASP A 68 9.41 12.45 -1.38
CA ASP A 68 10.40 11.54 -1.96
C ASP A 68 10.79 10.38 -1.01
N LEU A 69 10.36 10.44 0.25
CA LEU A 69 10.64 9.42 1.25
C LEU A 69 9.57 8.31 1.33
N VAL A 70 8.48 8.42 0.57
CA VAL A 70 7.46 7.37 0.52
C VAL A 70 8.05 6.12 -0.08
N ARG A 71 7.94 5.04 0.68
CA ARG A 71 8.33 3.70 0.26
C ARG A 71 7.13 2.78 0.32
N PHE A 72 7.06 1.84 -0.61
CA PHE A 72 6.00 0.86 -0.68
C PHE A 72 6.56 -0.54 -0.86
N SER A 73 5.77 -1.51 -0.43
CA SER A 73 5.97 -2.94 -0.68
C SER A 73 4.59 -3.56 -0.96
N SER A 74 4.54 -4.85 -1.25
CA SER A 74 3.30 -5.58 -1.50
C SER A 74 3.21 -6.80 -0.60
N GLU A 75 1.99 -7.27 -0.35
CA GLU A 75 1.76 -8.48 0.45
C GLU A 75 2.55 -9.70 -0.10
N PRO A 76 2.55 -9.99 -1.42
CA PRO A 76 3.40 -11.06 -1.95
C PRO A 76 4.91 -10.88 -1.69
N ALA A 77 5.40 -9.64 -1.59
CA ALA A 77 6.80 -9.36 -1.29
C ALA A 77 7.09 -9.68 0.18
N VAL A 78 6.20 -9.26 1.08
CA VAL A 78 6.28 -9.55 2.52
C VAL A 78 6.22 -11.05 2.78
N GLU A 79 5.27 -11.76 2.16
CA GLU A 79 5.12 -13.22 2.28
C GLU A 79 6.37 -13.98 1.81
N ARG A 80 7.04 -13.48 0.78
CA ARG A 80 8.30 -14.04 0.26
C ARG A 80 9.53 -13.61 1.06
N GLY A 81 9.37 -12.79 2.11
CA GLY A 81 10.47 -12.27 2.90
C GLY A 81 11.36 -11.28 2.13
N ILE A 82 10.83 -10.63 1.10
CA ILE A 82 11.55 -9.59 0.34
C ILE A 82 11.49 -8.30 1.15
N GLU A 83 12.62 -7.96 1.79
CA GLU A 83 12.75 -6.77 2.65
C GLU A 83 13.03 -5.48 1.86
N THR A 84 13.19 -5.56 0.54
CA THR A 84 13.52 -4.39 -0.27
C THR A 84 12.26 -3.61 -0.63
N ASP A 85 12.04 -2.49 0.05
CA ASP A 85 10.99 -1.54 -0.30
C ASP A 85 11.36 -0.71 -1.53
N TRP A 86 10.35 -0.42 -2.36
CA TRP A 86 10.46 0.42 -3.53
C TRP A 86 10.12 1.87 -3.19
N ARG A 87 10.70 2.83 -3.91
CA ARG A 87 10.40 4.25 -3.70
C ARG A 87 9.24 4.66 -4.58
N LEU A 88 8.30 5.41 -3.99
CA LEU A 88 7.27 6.06 -4.78
C LEU A 88 7.91 7.15 -5.65
N PRO A 89 7.54 7.26 -6.93
CA PRO A 89 8.01 8.36 -7.77
C PRO A 89 7.66 9.73 -7.17
N ALA A 90 8.67 10.59 -6.98
CA ALA A 90 8.50 11.92 -6.39
C ALA A 90 7.59 12.82 -7.28
N ASP A 91 7.81 12.77 -8.60
CA ASP A 91 7.12 13.63 -9.58
C ASP A 91 6.16 12.85 -10.51
N GLY A 92 5.55 11.78 -9.99
CA GLY A 92 4.64 10.93 -10.77
C GLY A 92 3.21 11.41 -10.77
N ASP A 93 2.59 11.50 -11.95
CA ASP A 93 1.13 11.49 -12.07
C ASP A 93 0.56 10.11 -11.69
N ARG A 94 -0.77 10.01 -11.60
CA ARG A 94 -1.46 8.77 -11.23
C ARG A 94 -1.10 7.59 -12.13
N ALA A 95 -0.95 7.82 -13.44
CA ALA A 95 -0.66 6.74 -14.38
C ALA A 95 0.74 6.16 -14.11
N ARG A 96 1.73 7.03 -13.96
CA ARG A 96 3.11 6.62 -13.65
C ARG A 96 3.21 5.87 -12.32
N VAL A 97 2.53 6.36 -11.28
CA VAL A 97 2.50 5.65 -9.99
C VAL A 97 1.84 4.27 -10.14
N THR A 98 0.73 4.19 -10.88
CA THR A 98 0.05 2.91 -11.12
C THR A 98 0.96 1.92 -11.83
N ASP A 99 1.70 2.37 -12.84
CA ASP A 99 2.60 1.52 -13.62
C ASP A 99 3.79 1.04 -12.78
N GLU A 100 4.32 1.88 -11.91
CA GLU A 100 5.38 1.49 -10.95
C GLU A 100 4.89 0.40 -9.98
N LEU A 101 3.67 0.55 -9.44
CA LEU A 101 3.07 -0.46 -8.56
C LEU A 101 2.86 -1.80 -9.27
N ARG A 102 2.40 -1.77 -10.53
CA ARG A 102 2.26 -2.98 -11.36
C ARG A 102 3.62 -3.61 -11.67
N HIS A 103 4.63 -2.79 -11.94
CA HIS A 103 5.98 -3.26 -12.20
C HIS A 103 6.56 -3.99 -10.97
N HIS A 104 6.39 -3.41 -9.78
CA HIS A 104 6.77 -4.06 -8.52
C HIS A 104 6.09 -5.43 -8.36
N LEU A 105 4.79 -5.53 -8.58
CA LEU A 105 4.06 -6.81 -8.50
C LEU A 105 4.61 -7.84 -9.50
N SER A 106 4.85 -7.42 -10.75
CA SER A 106 5.45 -8.27 -11.78
C SER A 106 6.84 -8.80 -11.38
N VAL A 107 7.67 -7.97 -10.75
CA VAL A 107 9.00 -8.38 -10.27
C VAL A 107 8.89 -9.35 -9.10
N VAL A 108 8.00 -9.07 -8.15
CA VAL A 108 7.84 -9.86 -6.93
C VAL A 108 7.22 -11.22 -7.21
N GLU A 109 6.19 -11.27 -8.06
CA GLU A 109 5.47 -12.50 -8.37
C GLU A 109 6.30 -13.42 -9.27
N GLY A 110 7.23 -12.85 -10.05
CA GLY A 110 7.97 -13.53 -11.11
C GLY A 110 7.06 -13.65 -12.33
N ALA A 111 7.29 -12.76 -13.30
CA ALA A 111 6.51 -12.65 -14.54
C ALA A 111 6.14 -14.01 -15.19
#